data_AF-A0A382SLD8-F1
#
_entry.id   AF-A0A382SLD8-F1
#
_cell.length_a   1.000
_cell.length_b   1.000
_cell.length_c   1.000
_cell.angle_alpha   90.00
_cell.angle_beta   90.00
_cell.angle_gamma   90.00
#
_symmetry.space_group_name_H-M   'P 1'
#
loop_
_entity.id
_entity.type
_entity.pdbx_description
1 polymer ?
#
loop_
_entity_poly.entity_id
_entity_poly.type
_entity_poly.pdbx_seq_one_letter_code
_entity_poly.pdbx_strand_id
1 'polypeptide(L)'
;VAAKKTNIGLTPEARSVLDDLYDRLGFRELAHVRDIGVAHAIRCGIKVKKVSGTTNVWGAAQTSDDLVAVLQVVYPEDAEEDIYALYENLANLGLEDLGKDKNYKRWKDITELPGLDVDTADAERS
;
A
#
# COMPACT_ATOMS: atom_id res chain seq x y z
N VAL A 1 -0.63 24.23 12.59
CA VAL A 1 -1.13 22.96 12.02
C VAL A 1 -0.47 22.80 10.66
N ALA A 2 0.22 21.69 10.41
CA ALA A 2 0.78 21.42 9.09
C ALA A 2 -0.35 21.32 8.05
N ALA A 3 -0.11 21.80 6.83
CA ALA A 3 -1.11 21.68 5.78
C ALA A 3 -1.29 20.19 5.44
N LYS A 4 -2.54 19.71 5.45
CA LYS A 4 -2.86 18.33 5.06
C LYS A 4 -2.38 18.05 3.64
N LYS A 5 -1.82 16.87 3.43
CA LYS A 5 -1.33 16.45 2.12
C LYS A 5 -2.48 16.36 1.12
N THR A 6 -2.23 16.84 -0.09
CA THR A 6 -3.20 16.82 -1.20
C THR A 6 -2.77 15.89 -2.34
N ASN A 7 -1.56 15.35 -2.28
CA ASN A 7 -0.99 14.46 -3.28
C ASN A 7 -0.26 13.30 -2.60
N ILE A 8 -0.30 12.12 -3.21
CA ILE A 8 0.44 10.93 -2.82
C ILE A 8 1.63 10.77 -3.77
N GLY A 9 2.82 10.57 -3.21
CA GLY A 9 4.07 10.38 -3.90
C GLY A 9 4.77 9.09 -3.51
N LEU A 10 5.68 8.65 -4.38
CA LEU A 10 6.48 7.45 -4.16
C LEU A 10 7.97 7.75 -4.22
N THR A 11 8.75 7.03 -3.41
CA THR A 11 10.20 6.94 -3.55
C THR A 11 10.54 6.26 -4.89
N PRO A 12 11.74 6.50 -5.45
CA PRO A 12 12.20 5.78 -6.64
C PRO A 12 12.14 4.25 -6.47
N GLU A 13 12.46 3.75 -5.28
CA GLU A 13 12.46 2.33 -4.96
C GLU A 13 11.03 1.77 -4.94
N ALA A 14 10.11 2.41 -4.21
CA ALA A 14 8.72 1.98 -4.18
C ALA A 14 8.07 2.07 -5.56
N ARG A 15 8.40 3.11 -6.34
CA ARG A 15 7.92 3.27 -7.71
C ARG A 15 8.39 2.13 -8.61
N SER A 16 9.67 1.75 -8.53
CA SER A 16 10.21 0.64 -9.31
C SER A 16 9.53 -0.69 -8.96
N VAL A 17 9.20 -0.93 -7.69
CA VAL A 17 8.45 -2.13 -7.28
C VAL A 17 7.03 -2.09 -7.83
N LEU A 18 6.37 -0.94 -7.72
CA LEU A 18 5.00 -0.76 -8.20
C LEU A 18 4.89 -1.00 -9.71
N ASP A 19 5.78 -0.42 -10.51
CA ASP A 19 5.76 -0.61 -11.96
C ASP A 19 6.05 -2.09 -12.33
N ASP A 20 7.00 -2.76 -11.66
CA ASP A 20 7.30 -4.19 -11.89
C ASP A 20 6.13 -5.10 -11.52
N LEU A 21 5.46 -4.85 -10.39
CA LEU A 21 4.28 -5.63 -9.98
C LEU A 21 3.09 -5.39 -10.92
N TYR A 22 2.86 -4.14 -11.32
CA TYR A 22 1.81 -3.78 -12.27
C TYR A 22 1.95 -4.54 -13.59
N ASP A 23 3.13 -4.46 -14.21
CA ASP A 23 3.41 -5.09 -15.49
C ASP A 23 3.40 -6.61 -15.40
N ARG A 24 3.97 -7.18 -14.33
CA ARG A 24 4.18 -8.62 -14.21
C ARG A 24 2.94 -9.39 -13.76
N LEU A 25 2.13 -8.80 -12.87
CA LEU A 25 0.98 -9.50 -12.26
C LEU A 25 -0.36 -9.13 -12.90
N GLY A 26 -0.37 -8.26 -13.93
CA GLY A 26 -1.57 -7.99 -14.72
C GLY A 26 -2.61 -7.15 -13.97
N PHE A 27 -2.17 -6.21 -13.13
CA PHE A 27 -3.07 -5.27 -12.47
C PHE A 27 -3.81 -4.39 -13.49
N ARG A 28 -5.07 -4.09 -13.22
CA ARG A 28 -5.87 -3.19 -14.08
C ARG A 28 -5.42 -1.74 -13.98
N GLU A 29 -4.96 -1.32 -12.80
CA GLU A 29 -4.60 0.06 -12.51
C GLU A 29 -3.41 0.10 -11.54
N LEU A 30 -2.49 1.05 -11.77
CA LEU A 30 -1.36 1.31 -10.86
C LEU A 30 -1.83 1.64 -9.43
N ALA A 31 -3.00 2.26 -9.28
CA ALA A 31 -3.59 2.57 -7.99
C ALA A 31 -3.86 1.30 -7.15
N HIS A 32 -4.27 0.19 -7.78
CA HIS A 32 -4.48 -1.07 -7.06
C HIS A 32 -3.19 -1.63 -6.47
N VAL A 33 -2.05 -1.47 -7.15
CA VAL A 33 -0.75 -1.91 -6.64
C VAL A 33 -0.33 -1.08 -5.44
N ARG A 34 -0.53 0.24 -5.51
CA ARG A 34 -0.32 1.16 -4.36
C ARG A 34 -1.16 0.73 -3.15
N ASP A 35 -2.42 0.41 -3.39
CA ASP A 35 -3.39 0.05 -2.35
C ASP A 35 -3.03 -1.29 -1.70
N ILE A 36 -2.52 -2.25 -2.48
CA ILE A 36 -1.91 -3.47 -1.95
C ILE A 36 -0.68 -3.16 -1.12
N GLY A 37 0.17 -2.22 -1.53
CA GLY A 37 1.29 -1.76 -0.72
C GLY A 37 0.83 -1.30 0.67
N VAL A 38 -0.21 -0.47 0.73
CA VAL A 38 -0.80 -0.03 2.01
C VAL A 38 -1.33 -1.22 2.80
N ALA A 39 -2.16 -2.08 2.19
CA ALA A 39 -2.74 -3.23 2.86
C ALA A 39 -1.68 -4.21 3.40
N HIS A 40 -0.62 -4.45 2.64
CA HIS A 40 0.53 -5.26 3.03
C HIS A 40 1.23 -4.67 4.25
N ALA A 41 1.49 -3.35 4.23
CA ALA A 41 2.12 -2.67 5.37
C ALA A 41 1.30 -2.80 6.66
N ILE A 42 -0.03 -2.65 6.56
CA ILE A 42 -0.97 -2.83 7.68
C ILE A 42 -0.89 -4.28 8.18
N ARG A 43 -1.06 -5.26 7.28
CA ARG A 43 -1.09 -6.68 7.63
C ARG A 43 0.20 -7.15 8.28
N CYS A 44 1.35 -6.73 7.77
CA CYS A 44 2.67 -7.08 8.30
C CYS A 44 3.05 -6.28 9.55
N GLY A 45 2.20 -5.35 10.02
CA GLY A 45 2.48 -4.51 11.18
C GLY A 45 3.72 -3.63 10.98
N ILE A 46 3.96 -3.16 9.75
CA ILE A 46 5.12 -2.32 9.45
C ILE A 46 5.01 -1.03 10.24
N LYS A 47 6.04 -0.72 11.03
CA LYS A 47 6.09 0.50 11.83
C LYS A 47 6.04 1.72 10.92
N VAL A 48 5.02 2.56 11.12
CA VAL A 48 4.87 3.84 10.42
C VAL A 48 6.10 4.70 10.69
N LYS A 49 6.71 5.19 9.62
CA LYS A 49 7.77 6.19 9.66
C LYS A 49 7.63 7.13 8.48
N LYS A 50 8.04 8.38 8.66
CA LYS A 50 8.03 9.37 7.59
C LYS A 50 9.01 8.96 6.50
N VAL A 51 8.50 8.90 5.27
CA VAL A 51 9.28 8.68 4.05
C VAL A 51 9.64 10.03 3.43
N SER A 52 10.82 10.12 2.82
CA SER A 52 11.32 11.33 2.16
C SER A 52 11.78 11.03 0.73
N GLY A 53 11.99 12.07 -0.08
CA GLY A 53 12.44 11.90 -1.47
C GLY A 53 11.35 11.39 -2.42
N THR A 54 10.07 11.54 -2.05
CA THR A 54 8.95 11.09 -2.86
C THR A 54 8.68 12.04 -4.03
N THR A 55 8.34 11.48 -5.20
CA THR A 55 7.80 12.25 -6.33
C THR A 55 6.28 12.07 -6.38
N ASN A 56 5.51 13.15 -6.50
CA ASN A 56 4.05 13.10 -6.56
C ASN A 56 3.57 12.27 -7.77
N VAL A 57 2.62 11.37 -7.53
CA VAL A 57 2.07 10.47 -8.57
C VAL A 57 0.55 10.59 -8.67
N TRP A 58 -0.15 10.68 -7.53
CA TRP A 58 -1.62 10.75 -7.48
C TRP A 58 -2.11 11.93 -6.66
N GLY A 59 -3.32 12.39 -6.96
CA GLY A 59 -4.07 13.24 -6.03
C GLY A 59 -4.60 12.44 -4.85
N ALA A 60 -4.71 13.05 -3.67
CA ALA A 60 -5.28 12.42 -2.48
C ALA A 60 -6.73 11.91 -2.71
N ALA A 61 -7.49 12.59 -3.56
CA ALA A 61 -8.85 12.18 -3.97
C ALA A 61 -8.89 10.86 -4.77
N GLN A 62 -7.73 10.32 -5.17
CA GLN A 62 -7.62 9.03 -5.86
C GLN A 62 -7.23 7.88 -4.90
N THR A 63 -7.27 8.12 -3.59
CA THR A 63 -7.08 7.06 -2.58
C THR A 63 -8.37 6.27 -2.38
N SER A 64 -8.25 5.01 -1.95
CA SER A 64 -9.42 4.18 -1.67
C SER A 64 -10.09 4.61 -0.36
N ASP A 65 -11.38 4.96 -0.42
CA ASP A 65 -12.18 5.36 0.74
C ASP A 65 -12.21 4.25 1.81
N ASP A 66 -12.27 2.99 1.39
CA ASP A 66 -12.27 1.84 2.30
C ASP A 66 -10.93 1.73 3.05
N LEU A 67 -9.81 1.92 2.35
CA LEU A 67 -8.49 1.93 3.00
C LEU A 67 -8.33 3.13 3.94
N VAL A 68 -8.83 4.30 3.54
CA VAL A 68 -8.85 5.49 4.39
C VAL A 68 -9.63 5.21 5.68
N ALA A 69 -10.80 4.57 5.59
CA ALA A 69 -11.57 4.18 6.77
C ALA A 69 -10.82 3.18 7.66
N VAL A 70 -10.13 2.18 7.08
CA VAL A 70 -9.29 1.24 7.85
C VAL A 70 -8.17 1.98 8.57
N LEU A 71 -7.50 2.95 7.93
CA LEU A 71 -6.42 3.71 8.55
C LEU A 71 -6.91 4.53 9.76
N GLN A 72 -8.11 5.10 9.71
CA GLN A 72 -8.70 5.81 10.85
C GLN A 72 -8.94 4.91 12.06
N VAL A 73 -9.20 3.62 11.84
CA VAL A 73 -9.43 2.65 12.91
C VAL A 73 -8.10 2.11 13.45
N VAL A 74 -7.18 1.78 12.57
CA VAL A 74 -5.93 1.08 12.94
C VAL A 74 -4.85 2.06 13.44
N TYR A 75 -4.83 3.29 12.90
CA TYR A 75 -3.84 4.32 13.23
C TYR A 75 -4.53 5.66 13.55
N PRO A 76 -5.40 5.73 14.57
CA PRO A 76 -6.25 6.90 14.82
C PRO A 76 -5.44 8.18 15.05
N GLU A 77 -4.33 8.11 15.80
CA GLU A 77 -3.49 9.28 16.10
C GLU A 77 -2.77 9.80 14.85
N ASP A 78 -2.12 8.93 14.08
CA ASP A 78 -1.44 9.30 12.83
C ASP A 78 -2.44 9.79 11.77
N ALA A 79 -3.62 9.18 11.71
CA ALA A 79 -4.68 9.53 10.76
C ALA A 79 -5.31 10.89 11.07
N GLU A 80 -5.45 11.25 12.36
CA GLU A 80 -5.92 12.56 12.80
C GLU A 80 -4.96 13.66 12.37
N GLU A 81 -3.65 13.43 12.50
CA GLU A 81 -2.61 14.37 12.09
C GLU A 81 -2.65 14.61 10.57
N ASP A 82 -2.42 13.56 9.77
CA ASP A 82 -2.49 13.62 8.31
C ASP A 82 -2.66 12.22 7.69
N ILE A 83 -3.91 11.82 7.50
CA ILE A 83 -4.26 10.54 6.89
C ILE A 83 -3.62 10.28 5.51
N TYR A 84 -3.39 11.30 4.70
CA TYR A 84 -2.81 11.13 3.37
C TYR A 84 -1.29 11.05 3.42
N ALA A 85 -0.65 11.68 4.41
CA ALA A 85 0.75 11.43 4.71
C ALA A 85 0.95 10.01 5.28
N LEU A 86 0.05 9.56 6.16
CA LEU A 86 0.05 8.17 6.66
C LEU A 86 -0.10 7.17 5.50
N TYR A 87 -1.08 7.39 4.62
CA TYR A 87 -1.31 6.58 3.42
C TYR A 87 -0.06 6.49 2.55
N GLU A 88 0.55 7.64 2.24
CA GLU A 88 1.78 7.71 1.47
C GLU A 88 2.91 6.91 2.12
N ASN A 89 3.13 7.10 3.42
CA ASN A 89 4.18 6.40 4.14
C ASN A 89 3.96 4.90 4.07
N LEU A 90 2.75 4.41 4.35
CA LEU A 90 2.41 2.99 4.30
C LEU A 90 2.52 2.42 2.88
N ALA A 91 2.09 3.15 1.86
CA ALA A 91 2.24 2.72 0.47
C ALA A 91 3.70 2.50 0.12
N ASN A 92 4.57 3.47 0.44
CA ASN A 92 6.01 3.35 0.17
C ASN A 92 6.63 2.19 0.95
N LEU A 93 6.37 2.12 2.25
CA LEU A 93 6.95 1.11 3.12
C LEU A 93 6.52 -0.30 2.73
N GLY A 94 5.24 -0.48 2.41
CA GLY A 94 4.70 -1.78 2.00
C GLY A 94 5.20 -2.22 0.62
N LEU A 95 5.28 -1.31 -0.36
CA LEU A 95 5.87 -1.62 -1.66
C LEU A 95 7.35 -2.00 -1.52
N GLU A 96 8.12 -1.25 -0.75
CA GLU A 96 9.52 -1.58 -0.50
C GLU A 96 9.69 -2.92 0.22
N ASP A 97 8.79 -3.27 1.14
CA ASP A 97 8.82 -4.55 1.85
C ASP A 97 8.46 -5.72 0.92
N LEU A 98 7.41 -5.57 0.10
CA LEU A 98 7.07 -6.52 -0.96
C LEU A 98 8.28 -6.78 -1.88
N GLY A 99 8.95 -5.70 -2.31
CA GLY A 99 10.14 -5.78 -3.17
C GLY A 99 11.33 -6.53 -2.55
N LYS A 100 11.34 -6.72 -1.22
CA LYS A 100 12.38 -7.44 -0.48
C LYS A 100 12.01 -8.90 -0.21
N ASP A 101 10.78 -9.33 -0.51
CA ASP A 101 10.38 -10.71 -0.29
C ASP A 101 11.26 -11.68 -1.11
N LYS A 102 11.71 -12.76 -0.48
CA LYS A 102 12.54 -13.79 -1.12
C LYS A 102 11.88 -14.42 -2.36
N ASN A 103 10.55 -14.41 -2.41
CA ASN A 103 9.73 -14.94 -3.49
C ASN A 103 9.24 -13.86 -4.45
N TYR A 104 9.66 -12.59 -4.29
CA TYR A 104 9.16 -11.45 -5.06
C TYR A 104 9.10 -11.70 -6.58
N LYS A 105 10.18 -12.24 -7.17
CA LYS A 105 10.26 -12.55 -8.62
C LYS A 105 9.59 -13.86 -9.03
N ARG A 106 9.19 -14.68 -8.06
CA ARG A 106 8.49 -15.95 -8.30
C ARG A 106 7.00 -15.73 -8.53
N TRP A 107 6.42 -14.69 -7.93
CA TRP A 107 5.00 -14.38 -8.08
C TRP A 107 4.61 -14.21 -9.55
N LYS A 108 3.61 -14.96 -10.00
CA LYS A 108 3.08 -14.92 -11.38
C LYS A 108 1.69 -14.31 -11.48
N ASP A 109 0.95 -14.28 -10.38
CA ASP A 109 -0.41 -13.78 -10.32
C ASP A 109 -0.63 -12.94 -9.04
N ILE A 110 -1.64 -12.08 -9.06
CA ILE A 110 -2.06 -11.25 -7.91
C ILE A 110 -2.37 -12.12 -6.68
N THR A 111 -2.98 -13.28 -6.87
CA THR A 111 -3.34 -14.24 -5.80
C THR A 111 -2.14 -14.80 -5.05
N GLU A 112 -0.93 -14.70 -5.62
CA GLU A 112 0.31 -15.16 -4.98
C GLU A 112 0.95 -14.09 -4.09
N LEU A 113 0.40 -12.87 -4.07
CA LEU A 113 0.93 -11.80 -3.23
C LEU A 113 0.69 -12.11 -1.75
N PRO A 114 1.70 -11.88 -0.89
CA PRO A 114 1.58 -12.15 0.52
C PRO A 114 0.48 -11.28 1.11
N GLY A 115 -0.43 -11.93 1.82
CA GLY A 115 -1.51 -11.26 2.51
C GLY A 115 -2.88 -11.33 1.85
N LEU A 116 -2.96 -11.85 0.63
CA LEU A 116 -4.19 -12.23 -0.05
C LEU A 116 -4.47 -13.72 0.14
N ASP A 117 -4.37 -14.26 1.37
CA ASP A 117 -4.74 -15.65 1.63
C ASP A 117 -6.24 -15.83 1.31
N VAL A 118 -6.53 -16.40 0.13
CA VAL A 118 -7.90 -16.65 -0.35
C VAL A 118 -8.54 -17.83 0.41
N ASP A 119 -7.80 -18.53 1.26
CA ASP A 119 -8.20 -19.79 1.88
C ASP A 119 -9.02 -19.67 3.19
N THR A 120 -9.44 -18.48 3.62
CA THR A 120 -10.28 -18.33 4.83
C THR A 120 -11.72 -17.87 4.60
N ALA A 121 -12.14 -17.62 3.35
CA ALA A 121 -13.51 -17.15 3.09
C ALA A 121 -14.56 -18.27 2.93
N ASP A 122 -14.17 -19.52 2.66
CA ASP A 122 -15.11 -20.62 2.37
C ASP A 122 -15.10 -21.79 3.37
N ALA A 123 -14.25 -21.75 4.41
CA ALA A 123 -14.16 -22.84 5.39
C ALA A 123 -15.18 -22.75 6.55
N GLU A 124 -15.89 -21.63 6.74
CA GLU A 124 -16.86 -21.45 7.83
C GLU A 124 -18.34 -21.43 7.38
N ARG A 125 -18.64 -21.94 6.17
CA ARG A 125 -20.03 -22.05 5.66
C ARG A 125 -20.50 -23.47 5.35
N SER A 126 -19.81 -24.49 5.84
CA SER A 126 -20.26 -25.90 5.74
C SER A 126 -20.64 -26.48 7.09
#